data_AF-G5KHL7-F1
#
_entry.id   AF-G5KHL7-F1
#
_cell.length_a   1.000
_cell.length_b   1.000
_cell.length_c   1.000
_cell.angle_alpha   90.00
_cell.angle_beta   90.00
_cell.angle_gamma   90.00
#
_symmetry.space_group_name_H-M   'P 1'
#
loop_
_entity.id
_entity.type
_entity.pdbx_description
1 polymer ?
#
loop_
_entity_poly.entity_id
_entity_poly.type
_entity_poly.pdbx_seq_one_letter_code
_entity_poly.pdbx_strand_id
1 'polypeptide(L)'
;MTKYLLKHVAILLVTLWVVITLSFFLMQVMPGTPYNNPKLTDQMIAMMNKQYGLDKPLWQQYLTYLFNILHGDFGTSYQSVNQSVSKLIFQRLGVSVHLGLQALVVGIISGLFVGAVSARNKNNKLDAFLSVISTLGISIPAFIIGLLLLDYFGFKWNLLPLSGWGTFGQTVLPSLALAIPVFAQVTRFFRSEMIETLNTDYIQLARAKGLSKRQVTNKHAYRNSMIPVLTLVGPMAANILTGSALIEQIFSIPGIGQQFVTSIPTKDYPVIMGTTIVYALMLMVAILITDIVISIADPRVRLG
;
A
#
# COMPACT_ATOMS: atom_id res chain seq x y z
N MET A 1 8.52 -20.67 17.18
CA MET A 1 9.05 -19.59 16.33
C MET A 1 9.68 -20.11 15.04
N THR A 2 10.77 -20.88 15.07
CA THR A 2 11.46 -21.30 13.82
C THR A 2 10.58 -22.14 12.88
N LYS A 3 9.83 -23.13 13.38
CA LYS A 3 8.86 -23.91 12.56
C LYS A 3 7.74 -23.05 11.98
N TYR A 4 7.26 -22.06 12.75
CA TYR A 4 6.24 -21.12 12.32
C TYR A 4 6.76 -20.21 11.20
N LEU A 5 7.96 -19.66 11.37
CA LEU A 5 8.63 -18.80 10.38
C LEU A 5 8.93 -19.56 9.08
N LEU A 6 9.43 -20.81 9.18
CA LEU A 6 9.68 -21.66 8.01
C LEU A 6 8.40 -21.96 7.22
N LYS A 7 7.28 -22.25 7.92
CA LYS A 7 5.98 -22.45 7.27
C LYS A 7 5.54 -21.20 6.50
N HIS A 8 5.69 -20.01 7.09
CA HIS A 8 5.31 -18.76 6.43
C HIS A 8 6.21 -18.48 5.23
N VAL A 9 7.53 -18.61 5.37
CA VAL A 9 8.46 -18.43 4.24
C VAL A 9 8.18 -19.40 3.10
N ALA A 10 7.88 -20.67 3.40
CA ALA A 10 7.49 -21.65 2.37
C ALA A 10 6.20 -21.23 1.64
N ILE A 11 5.18 -20.77 2.38
CA ILE A 11 3.94 -20.24 1.78
C ILE A 11 4.26 -19.05 0.89
N LEU A 12 5.07 -18.09 1.36
CA LEU A 12 5.47 -16.91 0.59
C LEU A 12 6.17 -17.29 -0.72
N LEU A 13 7.10 -18.24 -0.69
CA LEU A 13 7.80 -18.71 -1.89
C LEU A 13 6.84 -19.36 -2.90
N VAL A 14 5.90 -20.20 -2.42
CA VAL A 14 4.88 -20.82 -3.28
C VAL A 14 3.95 -19.76 -3.87
N THR A 15 3.50 -18.79 -3.06
CA THR A 15 2.64 -17.71 -3.55
C THR A 15 3.36 -16.85 -4.58
N LEU A 16 4.63 -16.50 -4.34
CA LEU A 16 5.44 -15.72 -5.29
C LEU A 16 5.63 -16.49 -6.60
N TRP A 17 5.93 -17.79 -6.53
CA TRP A 17 6.03 -18.64 -7.71
C TRP A 17 4.73 -18.68 -8.51
N VAL A 18 3.58 -18.79 -7.84
CA VAL A 18 2.26 -18.73 -8.48
C VAL A 18 2.05 -17.37 -9.16
N VAL A 19 2.37 -16.26 -8.49
CA VAL A 19 2.25 -14.91 -9.07
C VAL A 19 3.15 -14.74 -10.29
N ILE A 20 4.40 -15.19 -10.24
CA ILE A 20 5.35 -15.15 -11.37
C ILE A 20 4.78 -15.96 -12.54
N THR A 21 4.34 -17.19 -12.28
CA THR A 21 3.78 -18.10 -13.28
C THR A 21 2.57 -17.50 -13.96
N LEU A 22 1.58 -17.05 -13.17
CA LEU A 22 0.35 -16.45 -13.69
C LEU A 22 0.66 -15.17 -14.47
N SER A 23 1.50 -14.29 -13.94
CA SER A 23 1.88 -13.05 -14.63
C SER A 23 2.51 -13.32 -15.98
N PHE A 24 3.44 -14.30 -16.06
CA PHE A 24 4.06 -14.71 -17.30
C PHE A 24 3.03 -15.19 -18.33
N PHE A 25 2.21 -16.18 -17.98
CA PHE A 25 1.26 -16.76 -18.93
C PHE A 25 0.13 -15.79 -19.31
N LEU A 26 -0.32 -14.92 -18.41
CA LEU A 26 -1.30 -13.89 -18.72
C LEU A 26 -0.78 -12.91 -19.78
N MET A 27 0.51 -12.54 -19.72
CA MET A 27 1.09 -11.67 -20.75
C MET A 27 1.18 -12.37 -22.12
N GLN A 28 1.37 -13.68 -22.16
CA GLN A 28 1.42 -14.46 -23.41
C GLN A 28 0.05 -14.57 -24.10
N VAL A 29 -1.04 -14.55 -23.32
CA VAL A 29 -2.41 -14.62 -23.83
C VAL A 29 -2.95 -13.24 -24.24
N MET A 30 -2.30 -12.17 -23.78
CA MET A 30 -2.78 -10.80 -24.02
C MET A 30 -2.67 -10.44 -25.52
N PRO A 31 -3.76 -9.99 -26.17
CA PRO A 31 -3.76 -9.78 -27.61
C PRO A 31 -2.87 -8.60 -28.05
N GLY A 32 -2.17 -8.81 -29.17
CA GLY A 32 -1.35 -7.82 -29.87
C GLY A 32 0.15 -7.91 -29.56
N THR A 33 0.87 -6.85 -29.88
CA THR A 33 2.35 -6.84 -29.89
C THR A 33 2.89 -5.68 -29.05
N PRO A 34 4.05 -5.84 -28.38
CA PRO A 34 4.76 -4.73 -27.74
C PRO A 34 5.34 -3.73 -28.76
N TYR A 35 5.45 -4.12 -30.03
CA TYR A 35 5.97 -3.29 -31.12
C TYR A 35 4.90 -2.35 -31.66
N ASN A 36 4.73 -1.19 -31.02
CA ASN A 36 3.72 -0.19 -31.38
C ASN A 36 4.26 0.92 -32.31
N ASN A 37 5.53 0.86 -32.71
CA ASN A 37 6.14 1.88 -33.57
C ASN A 37 6.00 1.49 -35.06
N PRO A 38 5.24 2.24 -35.88
CA PRO A 38 4.99 1.90 -37.28
C PRO A 38 6.25 2.01 -38.17
N LYS A 39 7.36 2.55 -37.66
CA LYS A 39 8.65 2.60 -38.36
C LYS A 39 9.47 1.32 -38.23
N LEU A 40 9.03 0.36 -37.41
CA LEU A 40 9.73 -0.91 -37.24
C LEU A 40 9.51 -1.78 -38.48
N THR A 41 10.60 -2.14 -39.15
CA THR A 41 10.56 -3.12 -40.24
C THR A 41 10.51 -4.54 -39.67
N ASP A 42 10.06 -5.51 -40.46
CA ASP A 42 10.02 -6.93 -40.05
C ASP A 42 11.40 -7.46 -39.62
N GLN A 43 12.47 -6.96 -40.26
CA GLN A 43 13.84 -7.30 -39.89
C GLN A 43 14.20 -6.78 -38.50
N MET A 44 13.81 -5.56 -38.16
CA MET A 44 14.02 -4.99 -36.82
C MET A 44 13.23 -5.76 -35.77
N ILE A 45 11.98 -6.14 -36.06
CA ILE A 45 11.14 -6.96 -35.17
C ILE A 45 11.79 -8.33 -34.93
N ALA A 46 12.30 -8.98 -35.97
CA ALA A 46 12.99 -10.27 -35.84
C ALA A 46 14.26 -10.16 -34.97
N MET A 47 15.04 -9.09 -35.13
CA MET A 47 16.20 -8.82 -34.28
C MET A 47 15.81 -8.59 -32.82
N MET A 48 14.75 -7.80 -32.57
CA MET A 48 14.25 -7.55 -31.21
C MET A 48 13.72 -8.83 -30.56
N ASN A 49 12.96 -9.65 -31.30
CA ASN A 49 12.49 -10.95 -30.81
C ASN A 49 13.66 -11.84 -30.39
N LYS A 50 14.72 -11.90 -31.19
CA LYS A 50 15.92 -12.67 -30.88
C LYS A 50 16.68 -12.10 -29.67
N GLN A 51 16.77 -10.77 -29.57
CA GLN A 51 17.40 -10.08 -28.44
C GLN A 51 16.69 -10.36 -27.12
N TYR A 52 15.35 -10.35 -27.13
CA TYR A 52 14.52 -10.61 -25.95
C TYR A 52 14.21 -12.10 -25.72
N GLY A 53 14.66 -12.99 -26.62
CA GLY A 53 14.39 -14.42 -26.55
C GLY A 53 12.93 -14.80 -26.81
N LEU A 54 12.14 -13.91 -27.42
CA LEU A 54 10.75 -14.14 -27.80
C LEU A 54 10.59 -15.13 -28.95
N ASP A 55 11.68 -15.45 -29.66
CA ASP A 55 11.78 -16.48 -30.70
C ASP A 55 11.88 -17.90 -30.13
N LYS A 56 12.17 -18.06 -28.83
CA LYS A 56 12.33 -19.37 -28.18
C LYS A 56 10.98 -20.00 -27.81
N PRO A 57 10.90 -21.33 -27.64
CA PRO A 57 9.72 -21.99 -27.08
C PRO A 57 9.31 -21.39 -25.72
N LEU A 58 8.01 -21.30 -25.45
CA LEU A 58 7.47 -20.67 -24.23
C LEU A 58 8.05 -21.22 -22.93
N TRP A 59 8.30 -22.52 -22.85
CA TRP A 59 8.90 -23.14 -21.67
C TRP A 59 10.33 -22.63 -21.41
N GLN A 60 11.11 -22.37 -22.46
CA GLN A 60 12.46 -21.79 -22.33
C GLN A 60 12.39 -20.34 -21.87
N GLN A 61 11.46 -19.57 -22.44
CA GLN A 61 11.22 -18.18 -22.02
C GLN A 61 10.85 -18.13 -20.53
N TYR A 62 9.94 -19.00 -20.09
CA TYR A 62 9.51 -19.08 -18.70
C TYR A 62 10.65 -19.48 -17.75
N LEU A 63 11.41 -20.54 -18.07
CA LEU A 63 12.54 -20.97 -17.24
C LEU A 63 13.65 -19.91 -17.16
N THR A 64 13.95 -19.24 -18.27
CA THR A 64 14.92 -18.14 -18.31
C THR A 64 14.44 -16.99 -17.43
N TYR A 65 13.16 -16.61 -17.54
CA TYR A 65 12.58 -15.55 -16.72
C TYR A 65 12.61 -15.90 -15.23
N LEU A 66 12.24 -17.13 -14.86
CA LEU A 66 12.29 -17.60 -13.48
C LEU A 66 13.71 -17.55 -12.91
N PHE A 67 14.71 -18.00 -13.68
CA PHE A 67 16.11 -17.96 -13.27
C PHE A 67 16.63 -16.53 -13.10
N ASN A 68 16.27 -15.62 -14.00
CA ASN A 68 16.68 -14.22 -13.94
C ASN A 68 16.08 -13.50 -12.72
N ILE A 69 14.80 -13.74 -12.40
CA ILE A 69 14.16 -13.15 -11.20
C ILE A 69 14.87 -13.55 -9.92
N LEU A 70 15.37 -14.80 -9.81
CA LEU A 70 16.13 -15.24 -8.63
C LEU A 70 17.40 -14.41 -8.40
N HIS A 71 17.93 -13.76 -9.44
CA HIS A 71 19.07 -12.86 -9.37
C HIS A 71 18.65 -11.38 -9.32
N GLY A 72 17.35 -11.10 -9.21
CA GLY A 72 16.79 -9.75 -9.21
C GLY A 72 16.75 -9.09 -10.60
N ASP A 73 16.87 -9.87 -11.68
CA ASP A 73 16.74 -9.37 -13.05
C ASP A 73 15.33 -9.63 -13.59
N PHE A 74 14.55 -8.55 -13.74
CA PHE A 74 13.20 -8.57 -14.33
C PHE A 74 13.22 -8.36 -15.85
N GLY A 75 14.39 -8.34 -16.46
CA GLY A 75 14.60 -8.07 -17.88
C GLY A 75 14.70 -6.58 -18.21
N THR A 76 14.50 -6.28 -19.48
CA THR A 76 14.60 -4.92 -20.05
C THR A 76 13.25 -4.47 -20.58
N SER A 77 12.92 -3.19 -20.40
CA SER A 77 11.72 -2.58 -20.97
C SER A 77 11.71 -2.74 -22.49
N TYR A 78 10.54 -3.10 -23.05
CA TYR A 78 10.37 -3.16 -24.51
C TYR A 78 10.16 -1.78 -25.14
N GLN A 79 9.81 -0.78 -24.34
CA GLN A 79 9.54 0.58 -24.80
C GLN A 79 10.74 1.51 -24.63
N SER A 80 11.61 1.21 -23.67
CA SER A 80 12.76 2.06 -23.33
C SER A 80 14.07 1.35 -23.64
N VAL A 81 14.85 1.93 -24.55
CA VAL A 81 16.10 1.35 -25.04
C VAL A 81 17.08 1.14 -23.89
N ASN A 82 17.53 -0.13 -23.71
CA ASN A 82 18.51 -0.54 -22.70
C ASN A 82 18.15 -0.17 -21.25
N GLN A 83 16.87 -0.03 -20.94
CA GLN A 83 16.45 0.25 -19.57
C GLN A 83 16.12 -1.05 -18.83
N SER A 84 16.95 -1.37 -17.82
CA SER A 84 16.68 -2.46 -16.87
C SER A 84 15.39 -2.17 -16.07
N VAL A 85 14.49 -3.14 -16.05
CA VAL A 85 13.24 -3.09 -15.29
C VAL A 85 13.53 -3.03 -13.79
N SER A 86 14.51 -3.80 -13.30
CA SER A 86 14.90 -3.79 -11.88
C SER A 86 15.32 -2.41 -11.40
N LYS A 87 16.15 -1.71 -12.19
CA LYS A 87 16.58 -0.34 -11.88
C LYS A 87 15.41 0.64 -11.89
N LEU A 88 14.54 0.52 -12.89
CA LEU A 88 13.34 1.35 -13.02
C LEU A 88 12.44 1.18 -11.79
N ILE A 89 12.13 -0.05 -11.41
CA ILE A 89 11.30 -0.38 -10.25
C ILE A 89 11.92 0.16 -8.98
N PHE A 90 13.20 -0.10 -8.72
CA PHE A 90 13.84 0.29 -7.47
C PHE A 90 13.80 1.81 -7.24
N GLN A 91 14.04 2.60 -8.30
CA GLN A 91 13.97 4.07 -8.23
C GLN A 91 12.57 4.57 -7.88
N ARG A 92 11.53 3.93 -8.43
CA ARG A 92 10.13 4.35 -8.26
C ARG A 92 9.49 3.80 -6.98
N LEU A 93 9.96 2.65 -6.50
CA LEU A 93 9.49 2.03 -5.27
C LEU A 93 9.73 2.95 -4.06
N GLY A 94 10.90 3.60 -4.00
CA GLY A 94 11.21 4.53 -2.91
C GLY A 94 10.22 5.70 -2.82
N VAL A 95 9.74 6.17 -3.98
CA VAL A 95 8.74 7.25 -4.08
C VAL A 95 7.39 6.81 -3.49
N SER A 96 6.89 5.65 -3.92
CA SER A 96 5.61 5.11 -3.43
C SER A 96 5.65 4.76 -1.95
N VAL A 97 6.75 4.17 -1.47
CA VAL A 97 6.96 3.88 -0.04
C VAL A 97 6.98 5.17 0.79
N HIS A 98 7.64 6.23 0.31
CA HIS A 98 7.67 7.51 1.01
C HIS A 98 6.27 8.09 1.22
N LEU A 99 5.47 8.15 0.15
CA LEU A 99 4.09 8.63 0.24
C LEU A 99 3.24 7.76 1.16
N GLY A 100 3.41 6.45 1.06
CA GLY A 100 2.68 5.50 1.87
C GLY A 100 2.99 5.62 3.36
N LEU A 101 4.27 5.78 3.72
CA LEU A 101 4.67 6.02 5.11
C LEU A 101 4.11 7.34 5.65
N GLN A 102 4.16 8.42 4.86
CA GLN A 102 3.55 9.70 5.25
C GLN A 102 2.05 9.55 5.50
N ALA A 103 1.34 8.87 4.60
CA ALA A 103 -0.09 8.62 4.71
C ALA A 103 -0.45 7.78 5.94
N LEU A 104 0.31 6.71 6.21
CA LEU A 104 0.14 5.87 7.39
C LEU A 104 0.33 6.65 8.68
N VAL A 105 1.43 7.41 8.80
CA VAL A 105 1.74 8.19 10.00
C VAL A 105 0.64 9.22 10.26
N VAL A 106 0.27 9.99 9.24
CA VAL A 106 -0.78 11.02 9.37
C VAL A 106 -2.12 10.37 9.71
N GLY A 107 -2.51 9.32 8.98
CA GLY A 107 -3.79 8.64 9.17
C GLY A 107 -3.91 7.95 10.53
N ILE A 108 -2.87 7.25 10.99
CA ILE A 108 -2.88 6.57 12.29
C ILE A 108 -2.93 7.60 13.43
N ILE A 109 -2.07 8.62 13.41
CA ILE A 109 -2.02 9.62 14.49
C ILE A 109 -3.35 10.38 14.58
N SER A 110 -3.84 10.89 13.44
CA SER A 110 -5.12 11.61 13.41
C SER A 110 -6.29 10.70 13.77
N GLY A 111 -6.28 9.44 13.31
CA GLY A 111 -7.35 8.49 13.56
C GLY A 111 -7.42 8.04 15.03
N LEU A 112 -6.27 7.79 15.66
CA LEU A 112 -6.20 7.50 17.09
C LEU A 112 -6.70 8.68 17.92
N PHE A 113 -6.31 9.90 17.56
CA PHE A 113 -6.77 11.10 18.24
C PHE A 113 -8.29 11.27 18.12
N VAL A 114 -8.83 11.24 16.90
CA VAL A 114 -10.26 11.42 16.67
C VAL A 114 -11.07 10.27 17.25
N GLY A 115 -10.61 9.03 17.12
CA GLY A 115 -11.25 7.85 17.73
C GLY A 115 -11.34 7.96 19.26
N ALA A 116 -10.28 8.45 19.91
CA ALA A 116 -10.29 8.70 21.35
C ALA A 116 -11.28 9.80 21.76
N VAL A 117 -11.33 10.89 21.00
CA VAL A 117 -12.28 11.99 21.25
C VAL A 117 -13.72 11.49 21.06
N SER A 118 -14.01 10.80 19.96
CA SER A 118 -15.32 10.22 19.68
C SER A 118 -15.78 9.27 20.79
N ALA A 119 -14.90 8.39 21.28
CA ALA A 119 -15.21 7.44 22.36
C ALA A 119 -15.52 8.12 23.71
N ARG A 120 -14.79 9.20 24.05
CA ARG A 120 -15.06 10.00 25.28
C ARG A 120 -16.41 10.69 25.23
N ASN A 121 -16.83 11.02 24.02
CA ASN A 121 -18.03 11.79 23.72
C ASN A 121 -19.17 10.89 23.22
N LYS A 122 -19.09 9.57 23.47
CA LYS A 122 -20.05 8.56 23.02
C LYS A 122 -21.50 9.04 23.14
N ASN A 123 -22.25 8.90 22.05
CA ASN A 123 -23.67 9.25 21.92
C ASN A 123 -24.01 10.74 21.98
N ASN A 124 -23.02 11.64 21.96
CA ASN A 124 -23.29 13.08 21.82
C ASN A 124 -23.17 13.55 20.35
N LYS A 125 -23.49 14.83 20.10
CA LYS A 125 -23.43 15.42 18.75
C LYS A 125 -22.02 15.39 18.13
N LEU A 126 -20.97 15.53 18.94
CA LEU A 126 -19.59 15.47 18.46
C LEU A 126 -19.24 14.07 17.98
N ASP A 127 -19.60 13.04 18.73
CA ASP A 127 -19.42 11.64 18.33
C ASP A 127 -20.19 11.30 17.05
N ALA A 128 -21.44 11.76 16.92
CA ALA A 128 -22.22 11.59 15.70
C ALA A 128 -21.53 12.25 14.48
N PHE A 129 -21.06 13.49 14.63
CA PHE A 129 -20.38 14.22 13.57
C PHE A 129 -19.06 13.55 13.15
N LEU A 130 -18.21 13.16 14.10
CA LEU A 130 -16.95 12.47 13.82
C LEU A 130 -17.19 11.09 13.19
N SER A 131 -18.26 10.39 13.60
CA SER A 131 -18.67 9.13 13.00
C SER A 131 -19.09 9.31 11.54
N VAL A 132 -19.82 10.38 11.21
CA VAL A 132 -20.17 10.71 9.81
C VAL A 132 -18.91 10.99 8.99
N ILE A 133 -17.98 11.83 9.49
CA ILE A 133 -16.72 12.11 8.79
C ILE A 133 -15.93 10.81 8.53
N SER A 134 -15.79 9.96 9.54
CA SER A 134 -15.09 8.68 9.38
C SER A 134 -15.81 7.76 8.39
N THR A 135 -17.14 7.75 8.37
CA THR A 135 -17.91 6.93 7.41
C THR A 135 -17.69 7.42 5.98
N LEU A 136 -17.73 8.75 5.75
CA LEU A 136 -17.42 9.33 4.45
C LEU A 136 -16.00 8.98 4.00
N GLY A 137 -15.02 8.99 4.91
CA GLY A 137 -13.65 8.61 4.59
C GLY A 137 -13.47 7.14 4.18
N ILE A 138 -14.38 6.24 4.58
CA ILE A 138 -14.41 4.85 4.10
C ILE A 138 -15.15 4.75 2.76
N SER A 139 -16.26 5.48 2.61
CA SER A 139 -17.14 5.37 1.46
C SER A 139 -16.61 6.06 0.21
N ILE A 140 -15.83 7.14 0.36
CA ILE A 140 -15.30 7.90 -0.77
C ILE A 140 -13.94 7.32 -1.20
N PRO A 141 -13.78 6.91 -2.46
CA PRO A 141 -12.48 6.47 -2.98
C PRO A 141 -11.39 7.52 -2.81
N ALA A 142 -10.20 7.09 -2.40
CA ALA A 142 -9.07 7.99 -2.12
C ALA A 142 -8.71 8.91 -3.30
N PHE A 143 -8.81 8.44 -4.55
CA PHE A 143 -8.53 9.25 -5.73
C PHE A 143 -9.52 10.41 -5.90
N ILE A 144 -10.80 10.24 -5.51
CA ILE A 144 -11.80 11.33 -5.53
C ILE A 144 -11.42 12.40 -4.51
N ILE A 145 -11.00 11.97 -3.32
CA ILE A 145 -10.50 12.87 -2.28
C ILE A 145 -9.25 13.61 -2.79
N GLY A 146 -8.34 12.91 -3.46
CA GLY A 146 -7.18 13.50 -4.12
C GLY A 146 -7.56 14.57 -5.15
N LEU A 147 -8.56 14.31 -6.00
CA LEU A 147 -9.06 15.30 -6.97
C LEU A 147 -9.66 16.53 -6.30
N LEU A 148 -10.44 16.36 -5.23
CA LEU A 148 -10.99 17.48 -4.46
C LEU A 148 -9.86 18.28 -3.78
N LEU A 149 -8.89 17.60 -3.18
CA LEU A 149 -7.74 18.27 -2.57
C LEU A 149 -6.95 19.07 -3.61
N LEU A 150 -6.74 18.52 -4.80
CA LEU A 150 -6.07 19.20 -5.91
C LEU A 150 -6.86 20.41 -6.41
N ASP A 151 -8.19 20.28 -6.60
CA ASP A 151 -9.06 21.38 -7.04
C ASP A 151 -9.08 22.55 -6.03
N TYR A 152 -9.29 22.28 -4.75
CA TYR A 152 -9.41 23.34 -3.75
C TYR A 152 -8.05 23.90 -3.32
N PHE A 153 -7.13 23.06 -2.86
CA PHE A 153 -5.86 23.51 -2.28
C PHE A 153 -4.79 23.78 -3.33
N GLY A 154 -4.88 23.13 -4.50
CA GLY A 154 -3.97 23.35 -5.61
C GLY A 154 -4.47 24.44 -6.57
N PHE A 155 -5.67 24.28 -7.12
CA PHE A 155 -6.14 25.16 -8.20
C PHE A 155 -6.83 26.43 -7.68
N LYS A 156 -7.88 26.31 -6.86
CA LYS A 156 -8.70 27.45 -6.41
C LYS A 156 -7.98 28.36 -5.43
N TRP A 157 -7.29 27.78 -4.44
CA TRP A 157 -6.61 28.54 -3.40
C TRP A 157 -5.11 28.72 -3.64
N ASN A 158 -4.52 27.98 -4.58
CA ASN A 158 -3.10 28.06 -4.93
C ASN A 158 -2.15 27.97 -3.72
N LEU A 159 -2.50 27.12 -2.74
CA LEU A 159 -1.74 26.95 -1.50
C LEU A 159 -0.64 25.92 -1.63
N LEU A 160 -0.88 24.87 -2.43
CA LEU A 160 0.00 23.72 -2.57
C LEU A 160 0.25 23.39 -4.05
N PRO A 161 1.41 22.81 -4.39
CA PRO A 161 1.71 22.40 -5.75
C PRO A 161 0.67 21.43 -6.32
N LEU A 162 0.34 21.61 -7.60
CA LEU A 162 -0.62 20.76 -8.31
C LEU A 162 -0.10 19.35 -8.58
N SER A 163 1.20 19.23 -8.89
CA SER A 163 1.79 17.97 -9.32
C SER A 163 3.32 17.96 -9.19
N GLY A 164 3.90 16.78 -9.36
CA GLY A 164 5.33 16.53 -9.45
C GLY A 164 5.91 15.85 -8.22
N TRP A 165 7.24 15.80 -8.16
CA TRP A 165 7.99 15.11 -7.11
C TRP A 165 9.33 15.79 -6.84
N GLY A 166 9.80 15.72 -5.59
CA GLY A 166 11.11 16.23 -5.17
C GLY A 166 11.06 17.32 -4.09
N THR A 167 9.90 17.95 -3.88
CA THR A 167 9.69 18.91 -2.78
C THR A 167 8.63 18.40 -1.79
N PHE A 168 8.74 18.79 -0.52
CA PHE A 168 7.77 18.38 0.51
C PHE A 168 6.34 18.84 0.16
N GLY A 169 6.16 20.04 -0.40
CA GLY A 169 4.85 20.55 -0.79
C GLY A 169 4.12 19.64 -1.79
N GLN A 170 4.85 19.00 -2.70
CA GLN A 170 4.30 18.08 -3.69
C GLN A 170 3.84 16.74 -3.08
N THR A 171 4.31 16.39 -1.88
CA THR A 171 3.89 15.15 -1.20
C THR A 171 2.65 15.35 -0.31
N VAL A 172 2.33 16.59 0.07
CA VAL A 172 1.26 16.88 1.05
C VAL A 172 -0.11 16.40 0.56
N LEU A 173 -0.58 16.88 -0.60
CA LEU A 173 -1.89 16.54 -1.13
C LEU A 173 -2.06 15.03 -1.39
N PRO A 174 -1.14 14.33 -2.10
CA PRO A 174 -1.28 12.90 -2.32
C PRO A 174 -1.22 12.09 -1.02
N SER A 175 -0.35 12.45 -0.06
CA SER A 175 -0.30 11.77 1.23
C SER A 175 -1.55 12.00 2.07
N LEU A 176 -2.16 13.18 2.03
CA LEU A 176 -3.44 13.44 2.70
C LEU A 176 -4.58 12.62 2.09
N ALA A 177 -4.64 12.54 0.76
CA ALA A 177 -5.62 11.71 0.07
C ALA A 177 -5.51 10.23 0.49
N LEU A 178 -4.28 9.72 0.57
CA LEU A 178 -3.99 8.36 1.01
C LEU A 178 -4.18 8.15 2.52
N ALA A 179 -4.03 9.20 3.33
CA ALA A 179 -4.22 9.14 4.78
C ALA A 179 -5.68 8.99 5.17
N ILE A 180 -6.64 9.47 4.35
CA ILE A 180 -8.06 9.51 4.74
C ILE A 180 -8.65 8.11 4.98
N PRO A 181 -8.46 7.10 4.11
CA PRO A 181 -8.93 5.74 4.40
C PRO A 181 -8.32 5.18 5.69
N VAL A 182 -7.03 5.45 5.94
CA VAL A 182 -6.35 5.02 7.18
C VAL A 182 -6.96 5.69 8.39
N PHE A 183 -7.08 7.01 8.34
CA PHE A 183 -7.71 7.83 9.35
C PHE A 183 -9.09 7.30 9.71
N ALA A 184 -9.91 7.03 8.69
CA ALA A 184 -11.29 6.62 8.86
C ALA A 184 -11.41 5.23 9.52
N GLN A 185 -10.62 4.27 9.04
CA GLN A 185 -10.62 2.91 9.59
C GLN A 185 -10.03 2.87 11.02
N VAL A 186 -8.92 3.58 11.27
CA VAL A 186 -8.34 3.69 12.62
C VAL A 186 -9.30 4.41 13.57
N THR A 187 -9.93 5.51 13.16
CA THR A 187 -10.91 6.23 13.98
C THR A 187 -12.03 5.32 14.45
N ARG A 188 -12.66 4.61 13.50
CA ARG A 188 -13.81 3.76 13.78
C ARG A 188 -13.44 2.58 14.68
N PHE A 189 -12.34 1.91 14.37
CA PHE A 189 -11.89 0.76 15.11
C PHE A 189 -11.44 1.15 16.52
N PHE A 190 -10.54 2.14 16.64
CA PHE A 190 -10.04 2.59 17.94
C PHE A 190 -11.14 3.17 18.83
N ARG A 191 -12.14 3.85 18.24
CA ARG A 191 -13.34 4.27 18.98
C ARG A 191 -14.07 3.08 19.60
N SER A 192 -14.27 2.00 18.85
CA SER A 192 -14.93 0.79 19.33
C SER A 192 -14.16 0.17 20.49
N GLU A 193 -12.86 -0.05 20.30
CA GLU A 193 -11.96 -0.59 21.33
C GLU A 193 -11.94 0.26 22.59
N MET A 194 -11.90 1.59 22.45
CA MET A 194 -11.96 2.52 23.58
C MET A 194 -13.28 2.43 24.34
N ILE A 195 -14.41 2.30 23.66
CA ILE A 195 -15.71 2.17 24.30
C ILE A 195 -15.80 0.85 25.08
N GLU A 196 -15.35 -0.25 24.50
CA GLU A 196 -15.32 -1.55 25.16
C GLU A 196 -14.41 -1.51 26.39
N THR A 197 -13.19 -0.99 26.20
CA THR A 197 -12.20 -0.83 27.27
C THR A 197 -12.75 0.01 28.43
N LEU A 198 -13.46 1.11 28.15
CA LEU A 198 -14.04 1.99 29.16
C LEU A 198 -15.17 1.35 29.99
N ASN A 199 -15.70 0.19 29.58
CA ASN A 199 -16.76 -0.55 30.28
C ASN A 199 -16.22 -1.72 31.13
N THR A 200 -14.91 -1.98 31.10
CA THR A 200 -14.28 -3.07 31.84
C THR A 200 -14.20 -2.83 33.36
N ASP A 201 -14.12 -3.91 34.15
CA ASP A 201 -14.12 -3.86 35.61
C ASP A 201 -12.92 -3.09 36.20
N TYR A 202 -11.73 -3.21 35.61
CA TYR A 202 -10.55 -2.48 36.09
C TYR A 202 -10.69 -0.95 35.90
N ILE A 203 -11.44 -0.52 34.88
CA ILE A 203 -11.78 0.89 34.68
C ILE A 203 -12.82 1.34 35.71
N GLN A 204 -13.81 0.49 36.04
CA GLN A 204 -14.77 0.78 37.11
C GLN A 204 -14.06 0.91 38.46
N LEU A 205 -13.12 0.02 38.78
CA LEU A 205 -12.27 0.11 39.97
C LEU A 205 -11.45 1.40 39.99
N ALA A 206 -10.87 1.80 38.86
CA ALA A 206 -10.14 3.06 38.75
C ALA A 206 -11.05 4.27 39.07
N ARG A 207 -12.29 4.29 38.56
CA ARG A 207 -13.27 5.34 38.89
C ARG A 207 -13.65 5.32 40.36
N ALA A 208 -13.86 4.13 40.95
CA ALA A 208 -14.17 3.98 42.37
C ALA A 208 -13.04 4.49 43.28
N LYS A 209 -11.79 4.41 42.82
CA LYS A 209 -10.61 5.01 43.48
C LYS A 209 -10.49 6.54 43.31
N GLY A 210 -11.48 7.20 42.72
CA GLY A 210 -11.52 8.66 42.58
C GLY A 210 -10.77 9.23 41.37
N LEU A 211 -10.28 8.38 40.44
CA LEU A 211 -9.62 8.86 39.23
C LEU A 211 -10.61 9.63 38.33
N SER A 212 -10.21 10.80 37.87
CA SER A 212 -11.01 11.61 36.94
C SER A 212 -11.19 10.91 35.59
N LYS A 213 -12.26 11.26 34.86
CA LYS A 213 -12.50 10.73 33.50
C LYS A 213 -11.27 10.86 32.58
N ARG A 214 -10.55 12.00 32.64
CA ARG A 214 -9.32 12.22 31.86
C ARG A 214 -8.19 11.27 32.26
N GLN A 215 -7.97 11.04 33.55
CA GLN A 215 -6.94 10.12 34.03
C GLN A 215 -7.26 8.68 33.62
N VAL A 216 -8.51 8.25 33.81
CA VAL A 216 -9.00 6.94 33.39
C VAL A 216 -8.78 6.74 31.88
N THR A 217 -9.17 7.72 31.06
CA THR A 217 -9.03 7.56 29.61
C THR A 217 -7.58 7.61 29.14
N ASN A 218 -6.78 8.60 29.56
CA ASN A 218 -5.40 8.76 29.06
C ASN A 218 -4.45 7.67 29.58
N LYS A 219 -4.57 7.30 30.87
CA LYS A 219 -3.61 6.40 31.53
C LYS A 219 -3.99 4.93 31.43
N HIS A 220 -5.30 4.63 31.44
CA HIS A 220 -5.77 3.25 31.55
C HIS A 220 -6.45 2.75 30.26
N ALA A 221 -7.37 3.53 29.68
CA ALA A 221 -8.08 3.06 28.48
C ALA A 221 -7.21 3.14 27.22
N TYR A 222 -6.61 4.31 26.92
CA TYR A 222 -5.92 4.57 25.66
C TYR A 222 -4.85 3.53 25.33
N ARG A 223 -3.95 3.23 26.27
CA ARG A 223 -2.87 2.25 26.08
C ARG A 223 -3.40 0.84 25.79
N ASN A 224 -4.46 0.42 26.47
CA ASN A 224 -5.01 -0.92 26.33
C ASN A 224 -5.81 -1.06 25.03
N SER A 225 -6.52 0.00 24.61
CA SER A 225 -7.25 0.02 23.35
C SER A 225 -6.36 0.16 22.11
N MET A 226 -5.09 0.56 22.26
CA MET A 226 -4.15 0.68 21.14
C MET A 226 -3.62 -0.67 20.68
N ILE A 227 -3.57 -1.67 21.56
CA ILE A 227 -2.98 -2.98 21.24
C ILE A 227 -3.72 -3.63 20.06
N PRO A 228 -5.06 -3.69 20.03
CA PRO A 228 -5.78 -4.25 18.89
C PRO A 228 -5.58 -3.44 17.60
N VAL A 229 -5.35 -2.11 17.68
CA VAL A 229 -5.11 -1.27 16.49
C VAL A 229 -3.81 -1.68 15.79
N LEU A 230 -2.79 -2.11 16.53
CA LEU A 230 -1.51 -2.54 15.95
C LEU A 230 -1.69 -3.73 14.99
N THR A 231 -2.73 -4.55 15.19
CA THR A 231 -3.03 -5.66 14.29
C THR A 231 -3.52 -5.19 12.91
N LEU A 232 -4.11 -4.00 12.84
CA LEU A 232 -4.59 -3.40 11.60
C LEU A 232 -3.52 -2.63 10.84
N VAL A 233 -2.54 -2.05 11.55
CA VAL A 233 -1.47 -1.24 10.94
C VAL A 233 -0.76 -2.01 9.83
N GLY A 234 -0.58 -3.31 10.01
CA GLY A 234 0.07 -4.18 9.07
C GLY A 234 -0.57 -4.31 7.70
N PRO A 235 -1.78 -4.88 7.60
CA PRO A 235 -2.52 -4.94 6.35
C PRO A 235 -2.73 -3.56 5.71
N MET A 236 -2.92 -2.52 6.52
CA MET A 236 -3.04 -1.14 6.02
C MET A 236 -1.74 -0.67 5.38
N ALA A 237 -0.60 -0.94 6.03
CA ALA A 237 0.71 -0.63 5.50
C ALA A 237 0.97 -1.40 4.20
N ALA A 238 0.65 -2.68 4.16
CA ALA A 238 0.77 -3.49 2.94
C ALA A 238 0.00 -2.86 1.77
N ASN A 239 -1.27 -2.51 1.99
CA ASN A 239 -2.15 -1.94 0.96
C ASN A 239 -1.70 -0.56 0.46
N ILE A 240 -1.11 0.26 1.33
CA ILE A 240 -0.72 1.63 1.00
C ILE A 240 0.71 1.70 0.45
N LEU A 241 1.61 0.86 0.94
CA LEU A 241 3.01 0.82 0.49
C LEU A 241 3.12 0.25 -0.93
N THR A 242 2.19 -0.59 -1.36
CA THR A 242 2.04 -0.95 -2.78
C THR A 242 1.65 0.25 -3.67
N GLY A 243 1.49 1.44 -3.09
CA GLY A 243 1.19 2.67 -3.81
C GLY A 243 -0.26 2.72 -4.27
N SER A 244 -0.66 3.88 -4.78
CA SER A 244 -1.95 4.06 -5.44
C SER A 244 -1.69 4.60 -6.82
N ALA A 245 -1.81 3.72 -7.82
CA ALA A 245 -1.53 4.07 -9.20
C ALA A 245 -2.34 5.28 -9.68
N LEU A 246 -3.60 5.40 -9.24
CA LEU A 246 -4.45 6.54 -9.57
C LEU A 246 -3.99 7.83 -8.89
N ILE A 247 -3.65 7.80 -7.59
CA ILE A 247 -3.12 8.99 -6.90
C ILE A 247 -1.80 9.42 -7.54
N GLU A 248 -0.89 8.49 -7.76
CA GLU A 248 0.39 8.80 -8.40
C GLU A 248 0.20 9.35 -9.81
N GLN A 249 -0.75 8.84 -10.59
CA GLN A 249 -1.09 9.35 -11.90
C GLN A 249 -1.68 10.78 -11.84
N ILE A 250 -2.65 11.03 -10.96
CA ILE A 250 -3.32 12.33 -10.81
C ILE A 250 -2.32 13.42 -10.44
N PHE A 251 -1.43 13.15 -9.48
CA PHE A 251 -0.44 14.10 -9.01
C PHE A 251 0.88 14.06 -9.80
N SER A 252 0.96 13.29 -10.90
CA SER A 252 2.18 13.12 -11.72
C SER A 252 3.42 12.72 -10.93
N ILE A 253 3.24 11.79 -10.00
CA ILE A 253 4.29 11.26 -9.13
C ILE A 253 4.95 10.08 -9.85
N PRO A 254 6.30 10.03 -9.93
CA PRO A 254 7.03 8.95 -10.56
C PRO A 254 7.11 7.71 -9.64
N GLY A 255 5.97 7.24 -9.16
CA GLY A 255 5.86 6.04 -8.34
C GLY A 255 5.73 4.76 -9.17
N ILE A 256 5.77 3.62 -8.48
CA ILE A 256 5.70 2.30 -9.13
C ILE A 256 4.29 2.01 -9.66
N GLY A 257 3.23 2.57 -9.06
CA GLY A 257 1.86 2.40 -9.52
C GLY A 257 1.57 3.17 -10.79
N GLN A 258 2.07 4.41 -10.85
CA GLN A 258 2.05 5.17 -12.08
C GLN A 258 2.77 4.41 -13.20
N GLN A 259 3.95 3.85 -12.92
CA GLN A 259 4.66 3.04 -13.91
C GLN A 259 3.83 1.85 -14.38
N PHE A 260 3.26 1.07 -13.46
CA PHE A 260 2.43 -0.08 -13.81
C PHE A 260 1.28 0.31 -14.77
N VAL A 261 0.52 1.36 -14.43
CA VAL A 261 -0.61 1.82 -15.26
C VAL A 261 -0.15 2.33 -16.62
N THR A 262 0.95 3.10 -16.68
CA THR A 262 1.46 3.63 -17.95
C THR A 262 2.05 2.56 -18.86
N SER A 263 2.53 1.43 -18.31
CA SER A 263 3.06 0.31 -19.08
C SER A 263 1.99 -0.55 -19.75
N ILE A 264 0.74 -0.49 -19.29
CA ILE A 264 -0.37 -1.30 -19.85
C ILE A 264 -0.71 -0.90 -21.29
N PRO A 265 -0.99 0.39 -21.62
CA PRO A 265 -1.31 0.78 -23.00
C PRO A 265 -0.16 0.50 -23.97
N THR A 266 1.08 0.61 -23.50
CA THR A 266 2.28 0.37 -24.32
C THR A 266 2.70 -1.09 -24.37
N LYS A 267 1.99 -2.00 -23.68
CA LYS A 267 2.28 -3.44 -23.67
C LYS A 267 3.73 -3.76 -23.30
N ASP A 268 4.26 -3.04 -22.30
CA ASP A 268 5.62 -3.28 -21.80
C ASP A 268 5.63 -4.47 -20.82
N TYR A 269 5.59 -5.69 -21.37
CA TYR A 269 5.39 -6.91 -20.58
C TYR A 269 6.41 -7.10 -19.44
N PRO A 270 7.72 -6.90 -19.65
CA PRO A 270 8.70 -7.04 -18.57
C PRO A 270 8.42 -6.08 -17.41
N VAL A 271 8.01 -4.84 -17.69
CA VAL A 271 7.67 -3.87 -16.65
C VAL A 271 6.39 -4.25 -15.92
N ILE A 272 5.33 -4.66 -16.64
CA ILE A 272 4.06 -5.11 -16.03
C ILE A 272 4.31 -6.31 -15.11
N MET A 273 5.06 -7.31 -15.58
CA MET A 273 5.37 -8.51 -14.81
C MET A 273 6.27 -8.20 -13.61
N GLY A 274 7.33 -7.41 -13.80
CA GLY A 274 8.25 -7.03 -12.74
C GLY A 274 7.56 -6.24 -11.63
N THR A 275 6.76 -5.23 -12.00
CA THR A 275 5.99 -4.43 -11.02
C THR A 275 4.96 -5.27 -10.27
N THR A 276 4.28 -6.20 -10.95
CA THR A 276 3.32 -7.12 -10.31
C THR A 276 3.99 -8.03 -9.27
N ILE A 277 5.16 -8.60 -9.61
CA ILE A 277 5.92 -9.45 -8.69
C ILE A 277 6.40 -8.65 -7.48
N VAL A 278 6.88 -7.43 -7.72
CA VAL A 278 7.37 -6.55 -6.65
C VAL A 278 6.22 -6.12 -5.74
N TYR A 279 5.03 -5.86 -6.27
CA TYR A 279 3.84 -5.61 -5.44
C TYR A 279 3.45 -6.80 -4.58
N ALA A 280 3.42 -7.99 -5.16
CA ALA A 280 3.16 -9.21 -4.43
C ALA A 280 4.19 -9.40 -3.31
N LEU A 281 5.48 -9.19 -3.61
CA LEU A 281 6.56 -9.28 -2.63
C LEU A 281 6.43 -8.22 -1.51
N MET A 282 6.13 -6.96 -1.85
CA MET A 282 5.93 -5.89 -0.87
C MET A 282 4.78 -6.19 0.08
N LEU A 283 3.64 -6.64 -0.46
CA LEU A 283 2.48 -7.02 0.33
C LEU A 283 2.81 -8.20 1.26
N MET A 284 3.47 -9.22 0.74
CA MET A 284 3.91 -10.38 1.51
C MET A 284 4.87 -10.01 2.64
N VAL A 285 5.87 -9.17 2.36
CA VAL A 285 6.83 -8.69 3.35
C VAL A 285 6.14 -7.85 4.42
N ALA A 286 5.22 -6.96 4.04
CA ALA A 286 4.46 -6.16 4.98
C ALA A 286 3.59 -7.02 5.91
N ILE A 287 2.91 -8.04 5.37
CA ILE A 287 2.14 -9.00 6.18
C ILE A 287 3.08 -9.77 7.12
N LEU A 288 4.21 -10.28 6.64
CA LEU A 288 5.17 -11.00 7.48
C LEU A 288 5.71 -10.13 8.63
N ILE A 289 6.05 -8.87 8.35
CA ILE A 289 6.47 -7.90 9.38
C ILE A 289 5.37 -7.74 10.42
N THR A 290 4.12 -7.67 9.98
CA THR A 290 2.96 -7.54 10.85
C THR A 290 2.80 -8.74 11.76
N ASP A 291 2.84 -9.94 11.21
CA ASP A 291 2.70 -11.18 11.98
C ASP A 291 3.79 -11.27 13.06
N ILE A 292 5.02 -10.86 12.71
CA ILE A 292 6.13 -10.77 13.67
C ILE A 292 5.81 -9.74 14.76
N VAL A 293 5.40 -8.51 14.41
CA VAL A 293 5.08 -7.44 15.36
C VAL A 293 3.94 -7.88 16.30
N ILE A 294 2.88 -8.47 15.77
CA ILE A 294 1.76 -9.02 16.56
C ILE A 294 2.26 -10.11 17.50
N SER A 295 3.09 -11.05 17.04
CA SER A 295 3.62 -12.14 17.86
C SER A 295 4.52 -11.66 19.03
N ILE A 296 5.10 -10.47 18.91
CA ILE A 296 5.90 -9.82 19.96
C ILE A 296 4.97 -9.03 20.91
N ALA A 297 4.01 -8.29 20.35
CA ALA A 297 3.11 -7.43 21.11
C ALA A 297 2.04 -8.20 21.91
N ASP A 298 1.54 -9.32 21.38
CA ASP A 298 0.55 -10.17 22.03
C ASP A 298 1.05 -11.63 22.16
N PRO A 299 1.43 -12.07 23.38
CA PRO A 299 1.83 -13.45 23.64
C PRO A 299 0.73 -14.49 23.34
N ARG A 300 -0.55 -14.10 23.30
CA ARG A 300 -1.69 -15.01 23.08
C ARG A 300 -1.74 -15.55 21.64
N VAL A 301 -1.17 -14.82 20.69
CA VAL A 301 -1.10 -15.23 19.27
C VAL A 301 -0.10 -16.37 19.05
N ARG A 302 0.82 -16.60 20.01
CA ARG A 302 1.86 -17.66 19.92
C ARG A 302 1.34 -19.10 20.04
N LEU A 303 0.06 -19.29 20.41
CA LEU A 303 -0.55 -20.59 20.68
C LEU A 303 -1.38 -21.14 19.50
N GLY A 304 -1.40 -20.46 18.35
CA GLY A 304 -2.05 -20.91 17.10
C GLY A 304 -1.08 -21.45 16.06
#